data_AF-A0A7X6ANJ5-F1
#
_entry.id   AF-A0A7X6ANJ5-F1
#
_cell.length_a   1.000
_cell.length_b   1.000
_cell.length_c   1.000
_cell.angle_alpha   90.00
_cell.angle_beta   90.00
_cell.angle_gamma   90.00
#
_symmetry.space_group_name_H-M   'P 1'
#
loop_
_entity.id
_entity.type
_entity.pdbx_description
1 polymer ?
#
loop_
_entity_poly.entity_id
_entity_poly.type
_entity_poly.pdbx_seq_one_letter_code
_entity_poly.pdbx_strand_id
1 'polypeptide(L)'
;TGAAADRIGFGDDAAVAGGLWLERCPPAGAGPPMFVADAVADPVAGLVAAAAGAAALAGPRALVAEVPLARVAAWARGPMVTAPVAVDGAGWAVGVGDRRVAVRAPVHRRPRRRARPLGADSDPLRAELAVPAG
;
A
#
# COMPACT_ATOMS: atom_id res chain seq x y z
N THR A 1 19.11 5.95 -2.60
CA THR A 1 20.08 6.94 -2.04
C THR A 1 19.43 7.92 -1.05
N GLY A 2 20.22 8.66 -0.24
CA GLY A 2 19.73 9.73 0.66
C GLY A 2 20.06 9.54 2.14
N ALA A 3 19.74 10.53 2.99
CA ALA A 3 20.12 10.55 4.41
C ALA A 3 19.51 9.42 5.29
N ALA A 4 18.53 8.70 4.76
CA ALA A 4 17.89 7.56 5.41
C ALA A 4 18.12 6.25 4.65
N ALA A 5 19.07 6.18 3.70
CA ALA A 5 19.26 5.02 2.84
C ALA A 5 19.63 3.75 3.60
N ASP A 6 20.41 3.87 4.67
CA ASP A 6 20.87 2.73 5.47
C ASP A 6 19.94 2.41 6.66
N ARG A 7 18.75 3.04 6.72
CA ARG A 7 17.77 2.78 7.77
C ARG A 7 16.85 1.64 7.37
N ILE A 8 16.51 0.79 8.34
CA ILE A 8 15.50 -0.26 8.19
C ILE A 8 14.13 0.32 8.56
N GLY A 9 13.12 0.05 7.74
CA GLY A 9 11.72 0.38 8.04
C GLY A 9 10.77 -0.61 7.39
N PHE A 10 9.74 -1.01 8.12
CA PHE A 10 8.65 -1.87 7.63
C PHE A 10 7.55 -1.03 6.97
N GLY A 11 6.53 -1.67 6.42
CA GLY A 11 5.46 -1.01 5.67
C GLY A 11 4.81 0.17 6.42
N ASP A 12 4.54 0.03 7.71
CA ASP A 12 3.96 1.10 8.54
C ASP A 12 4.96 2.24 8.82
N ASP A 13 6.21 1.90 9.17
CA ASP A 13 7.27 2.89 9.42
C ASP A 13 7.50 3.75 8.17
N ALA A 14 7.54 3.10 7.01
CA ALA A 14 7.73 3.74 5.72
C ALA A 14 6.52 4.58 5.31
N ALA A 15 5.30 4.14 5.60
CA ALA A 15 4.09 4.93 5.38
C ALA A 15 4.14 6.24 6.20
N VAL A 16 4.46 6.15 7.49
CA VAL A 16 4.61 7.32 8.37
C VAL A 16 5.74 8.22 7.90
N ALA A 17 6.92 7.66 7.60
CA ALA A 17 8.05 8.43 7.07
C ALA A 17 7.75 9.12 5.74
N GLY A 18 6.83 8.55 4.96
CA GLY A 18 6.31 9.11 3.71
C GLY A 18 5.18 10.14 3.89
N GLY A 19 4.76 10.48 5.11
CA GLY A 19 3.68 11.44 5.32
C GLY A 19 2.27 10.85 5.34
N LEU A 20 2.13 9.53 5.41
CA LEU A 20 0.87 8.82 5.25
C LEU A 20 0.37 8.21 6.57
N TRP A 21 -0.36 9.02 7.34
CA TRP A 21 -1.08 8.61 8.54
C TRP A 21 -2.38 9.42 8.67
N LEU A 22 -3.28 8.95 9.52
CA LEU A 22 -4.47 9.68 9.93
C LEU A 22 -4.17 10.43 11.22
N GLU A 23 -4.28 11.75 11.24
CA GLU A 23 -4.06 12.51 12.47
C GLU A 23 -5.08 12.16 13.56
N ARG A 24 -6.33 11.83 13.17
CA ARG A 24 -7.47 11.56 14.07
C ARG A 24 -8.47 10.62 13.39
N CYS A 25 -9.11 9.72 14.16
CA CYS A 25 -10.19 8.86 13.66
C CYS A 25 -11.58 9.39 14.07
N PRO A 26 -12.52 9.62 13.13
CA PRO A 26 -13.93 9.83 13.46
C PRO A 26 -14.55 8.60 14.15
N PRO A 27 -15.60 8.74 15.00
CA PRO A 27 -16.47 9.91 15.16
C PRO A 27 -16.12 10.84 16.33
N ALA A 28 -15.10 10.53 17.14
CA ALA A 28 -14.70 11.40 18.25
C ALA A 28 -13.31 11.95 17.95
N GLY A 29 -13.18 13.27 17.78
CA GLY A 29 -11.92 13.95 17.49
C GLY A 29 -10.83 13.87 18.56
N ALA A 30 -10.87 12.83 19.42
CA ALA A 30 -9.88 12.48 20.43
C ALA A 30 -9.36 11.07 20.16
N GLY A 31 -8.06 10.97 19.84
CA GLY A 31 -7.38 9.69 19.62
C GLY A 31 -5.95 9.93 19.12
N PRO A 32 -5.03 8.97 19.33
CA PRO A 32 -3.70 9.05 18.75
C PRO A 32 -3.78 9.00 17.21
N PRO A 33 -2.70 9.41 16.51
CA PRO A 33 -2.56 9.14 15.10
C PRO A 33 -2.74 7.65 14.79
N MET A 34 -3.35 7.32 13.66
CA MET A 34 -3.55 5.94 13.22
C MET A 34 -2.95 5.73 11.84
N PHE A 35 -2.58 4.48 11.54
CA PHE A 35 -2.20 4.10 10.18
C PHE A 35 -3.42 4.17 9.24
N VAL A 36 -3.16 4.54 7.99
CA VAL A 36 -4.21 4.59 6.94
C VAL A 36 -4.74 3.18 6.63
N ALA A 37 -3.84 2.20 6.63
CA ALA A 37 -4.12 0.78 6.52
C ALA A 37 -2.88 -0.01 7.01
N ASP A 38 -3.05 -1.32 7.20
CA ASP A 38 -1.96 -2.24 7.55
C ASP A 38 -0.90 -2.29 6.45
N ALA A 39 0.35 -1.96 6.80
CA ALA A 39 1.54 -2.04 5.96
C ALA A 39 1.37 -1.43 4.55
N VAL A 40 0.61 -0.34 4.43
CA VAL A 40 0.14 0.20 3.13
C VAL A 40 1.28 0.53 2.15
N ALA A 41 2.47 0.89 2.65
CA ALA A 41 3.61 1.18 1.78
C ALA A 41 4.08 -0.04 0.97
N ASP A 42 3.93 -1.27 1.50
CA ASP A 42 4.41 -2.50 0.87
C ASP A 42 3.66 -2.83 -0.44
N PRO A 43 2.32 -2.96 -0.46
CA PRO A 43 1.61 -3.27 -1.70
C PRO A 43 1.69 -2.13 -2.72
N VAL A 44 1.77 -0.87 -2.28
CA VAL A 44 1.90 0.26 -3.19
C VAL A 44 3.28 0.27 -3.86
N ALA A 45 4.35 0.05 -3.10
CA ALA A 45 5.70 -0.09 -3.67
C ALA A 45 5.81 -1.32 -4.57
N GLY A 46 5.19 -2.45 -4.20
CA GLY A 46 5.11 -3.64 -5.04
C GLY A 46 4.46 -3.36 -6.40
N LEU A 47 3.36 -2.62 -6.44
CA LEU A 47 2.71 -2.22 -7.70
C LEU A 47 3.60 -1.29 -8.54
N VAL A 48 4.30 -0.34 -7.91
CA VAL A 48 5.25 0.55 -8.62
C VAL A 48 6.41 -0.25 -9.19
N ALA A 49 7.00 -1.17 -8.42
CA ALA A 49 8.06 -2.06 -8.87
C ALA A 49 7.59 -2.97 -10.02
N ALA A 50 6.39 -3.55 -9.93
CA ALA A 50 5.81 -4.39 -10.98
C ALA A 50 5.60 -3.59 -12.28
N ALA A 51 5.07 -2.36 -12.19
CA ALA A 51 4.90 -1.50 -13.36
C ALA A 51 6.25 -1.11 -14.00
N ALA A 52 7.25 -0.75 -13.19
CA ALA A 52 8.60 -0.45 -13.66
C ALA A 52 9.25 -1.68 -14.33
N GLY A 53 9.10 -2.86 -13.73
CA GLY A 53 9.58 -4.12 -14.29
C GLY A 53 8.91 -4.49 -15.61
N ALA A 54 7.59 -4.32 -15.71
CA ALA A 54 6.86 -4.55 -16.96
C ALA A 54 7.33 -3.61 -18.08
N ALA A 55 7.56 -2.32 -17.75
CA ALA A 55 8.13 -1.36 -18.70
C ALA A 55 9.57 -1.72 -19.10
N ALA A 56 10.38 -2.21 -18.16
CA ALA A 56 11.75 -2.65 -18.42
C ALA A 56 11.80 -3.82 -19.41
N LEU A 57 10.93 -4.82 -19.21
CA LEU A 57 10.85 -6.02 -20.05
C LEU A 57 10.43 -5.72 -21.49
N ALA A 58 9.71 -4.62 -21.72
CA ALA A 58 9.36 -4.17 -23.07
C ALA A 58 10.52 -3.47 -23.80
N GLY A 59 11.59 -3.11 -23.08
CA GLY A 59 12.74 -2.38 -23.60
C GLY A 59 13.90 -3.29 -24.03
N PRO A 60 14.82 -2.80 -24.89
CA PRO A 60 15.97 -3.57 -25.34
C PRO A 60 17.15 -3.59 -24.35
N ARG A 61 16.99 -3.05 -23.13
CA ARG A 61 18.08 -2.85 -22.16
C ARG A 61 17.66 -3.30 -20.76
N ALA A 62 18.60 -3.89 -20.03
CA ALA A 62 18.45 -4.15 -18.60
C ALA A 62 18.52 -2.83 -17.81
N LEU A 63 17.81 -2.79 -16.68
CA LEU A 63 17.82 -1.65 -15.75
C LEU A 63 17.76 -2.12 -14.31
N VAL A 64 18.28 -1.28 -13.41
CA VAL A 64 18.11 -1.41 -11.95
C VAL A 64 17.14 -0.32 -11.50
N ALA A 65 16.06 -0.71 -10.84
CA ALA A 65 15.06 0.21 -10.32
C ALA A 65 15.06 0.19 -8.79
N GLU A 66 15.37 1.33 -8.16
CA GLU A 66 15.17 1.55 -6.73
C GLU A 66 13.73 2.00 -6.47
N VAL A 67 13.00 1.30 -5.60
CA VAL A 67 11.61 1.63 -5.25
C VAL A 67 11.48 1.80 -3.73
N PRO A 68 11.89 2.95 -3.15
CA PRO A 68 11.90 3.13 -1.71
C PRO A 68 10.47 3.28 -1.17
N LEU A 69 10.08 2.42 -0.21
CA LEU A 69 8.74 2.39 0.40
C LEU A 69 8.24 3.79 0.80
N ALA A 70 9.05 4.55 1.55
CA ALA A 70 8.65 5.87 2.05
C ALA A 70 8.47 6.92 0.93
N ARG A 71 9.25 6.83 -0.15
CA ARG A 71 9.11 7.73 -1.31
C ARG A 71 7.87 7.40 -2.11
N VAL A 72 7.57 6.11 -2.26
CA VAL A 72 6.33 5.66 -2.89
C VAL A 72 5.12 6.05 -2.07
N ALA A 73 5.17 5.90 -0.74
CA ALA A 73 4.10 6.35 0.15
C ALA A 73 3.87 7.88 0.03
N ALA A 74 4.93 8.67 0.02
CA ALA A 74 4.84 10.12 -0.18
C ALA A 74 4.25 10.51 -1.53
N TRP A 75 4.59 9.79 -2.60
CA TRP A 75 4.01 9.98 -3.92
C TRP A 75 2.51 9.58 -3.94
N ALA A 76 2.19 8.42 -3.37
CA ALA A 76 0.83 7.86 -3.36
C ALA A 76 -0.15 8.66 -2.49
N ARG A 77 0.36 9.34 -1.45
CA ARG A 77 -0.43 10.28 -0.62
C ARG A 77 -1.17 11.30 -1.48
N GLY A 78 -0.55 11.74 -2.59
CA GLY A 78 -1.15 12.70 -3.52
C GLY A 78 -1.56 14.02 -2.85
N PRO A 79 -2.34 14.86 -3.55
CA PRO A 79 -2.97 16.03 -2.94
C PRO A 79 -4.04 15.61 -1.94
N MET A 80 -4.09 16.26 -0.79
CA MET A 80 -5.14 16.05 0.20
C MET A 80 -6.48 16.52 -0.38
N VAL A 81 -7.44 15.60 -0.49
CA VAL A 81 -8.82 15.94 -0.88
C VAL A 81 -9.61 16.21 0.39
N THR A 82 -9.86 17.48 0.67
CA THR A 82 -10.76 17.88 1.76
C THR A 82 -12.17 18.01 1.21
N ALA A 83 -13.00 17.01 1.48
CA ALA A 83 -14.43 17.04 1.15
C ALA A 83 -15.23 16.76 2.42
N PRO A 84 -16.37 17.45 2.67
CA PRO A 84 -17.20 17.18 3.83
C PRO A 84 -17.67 15.72 3.79
N VAL A 85 -17.21 14.91 4.76
CA VAL A 85 -17.69 13.55 4.95
C VAL A 85 -18.75 13.59 6.05
N ALA A 86 -19.95 13.12 5.73
CA ALA A 86 -21.06 13.02 6.67
C ALA A 86 -21.42 11.56 6.88
N VAL A 87 -21.80 11.20 8.11
CA VAL A 87 -22.48 9.94 8.39
C VAL A 87 -23.85 10.00 7.71
N ASP A 88 -24.23 8.93 7.00
CA ASP A 88 -25.50 8.80 6.30
C ASP A 88 -26.10 7.42 6.62
N GLY A 89 -26.96 7.39 7.65
CA GLY A 89 -27.45 6.14 8.25
C GLY A 89 -26.29 5.30 8.82
N ALA A 90 -26.11 4.08 8.30
CA ALA A 90 -25.01 3.18 8.66
C ALA A 90 -23.76 3.35 7.77
N GLY A 91 -23.82 4.26 6.79
CA GLY A 91 -22.75 4.50 5.81
C GLY A 91 -22.15 5.90 5.93
N TRP A 92 -21.37 6.26 4.91
CA TRP A 92 -20.75 7.57 4.79
C TRP A 92 -21.13 8.18 3.44
N ALA A 93 -21.22 9.50 3.37
CA ALA A 93 -21.39 10.25 2.14
C ALA A 93 -20.36 11.39 2.07
N VAL A 94 -19.86 11.67 0.88
CA VAL A 94 -18.94 12.77 0.61
C VAL A 94 -19.65 13.86 -0.19
N GLY A 95 -19.53 15.11 0.26
CA GLY A 95 -19.98 16.28 -0.49
C GLY A 95 -19.00 16.61 -1.63
N VAL A 96 -19.48 16.63 -2.87
CA VAL A 96 -18.72 17.00 -4.07
C VAL A 96 -19.49 18.10 -4.81
N GLY A 97 -19.15 19.36 -4.53
CA GLY A 97 -19.98 20.51 -4.92
C GLY A 97 -21.36 20.41 -4.27
N ASP A 98 -22.42 20.57 -5.07
CA ASP A 98 -23.82 20.46 -4.60
C ASP A 98 -24.32 19.01 -4.52
N ARG A 99 -23.47 18.02 -4.82
CA ARG A 99 -23.84 16.60 -4.84
C ARG A 99 -23.38 15.90 -3.58
N ARG A 100 -24.22 15.02 -3.04
CA ARG A 100 -23.80 13.99 -2.08
C ARG A 100 -23.53 12.69 -2.83
N VAL A 101 -22.34 12.12 -2.61
CA VAL A 101 -21.93 10.84 -3.19
C VAL A 101 -21.76 9.83 -2.06
N ALA A 102 -22.53 8.74 -2.09
CA ALA A 102 -22.41 7.67 -1.09
C ALA A 102 -21.04 6.97 -1.20
N VAL A 103 -20.35 6.85 -0.07
CA VAL A 103 -19.15 6.02 0.06
C VAL A 103 -19.59 4.56 0.07
N ARG A 104 -19.18 3.81 -0.94
CA ARG A 104 -19.46 2.37 -0.98
C ARG A 104 -18.72 1.68 0.16
N ALA A 105 -19.41 0.77 0.84
CA ALA A 105 -18.78 -0.11 1.80
C ALA A 105 -17.63 -0.88 1.13
N PRO A 106 -16.50 -1.12 1.84
CA PRO A 106 -15.42 -1.95 1.33
C PRO A 106 -15.97 -3.32 0.93
N VAL A 107 -15.73 -3.71 -0.32
CA VAL A 107 -16.11 -5.04 -0.80
C VAL A 107 -14.87 -5.90 -0.81
N HIS A 108 -14.79 -6.85 0.11
CA HIS A 108 -13.73 -7.85 0.06
C HIS A 108 -14.08 -8.90 -1.01
N ARG A 109 -13.08 -9.39 -1.73
CA ARG A 109 -13.27 -10.57 -2.58
C ARG A 109 -13.38 -11.78 -1.67
N ARG A 110 -14.37 -12.65 -1.91
CA ARG A 110 -14.38 -13.95 -1.25
C ARG A 110 -13.20 -14.78 -1.79
N PRO A 111 -12.30 -15.26 -0.94
CA PRO A 111 -11.26 -16.19 -1.36
C PRO A 111 -11.91 -17.39 -2.02
N ARG A 112 -11.47 -17.74 -3.23
CA ARG A 112 -11.99 -18.93 -3.94
C ARG A 112 -11.62 -20.23 -3.24
N ARG A 113 -10.57 -20.21 -2.42
CA ARG A 113 -10.02 -21.35 -1.70
C ARG A 113 -9.46 -20.87 -0.36
N ARG A 114 -9.38 -21.79 0.61
CA ARG A 114 -8.65 -21.57 1.85
C ARG A 114 -7.14 -21.55 1.56
N ALA A 115 -6.39 -20.71 2.27
CA ALA A 115 -4.94 -20.76 2.23
C ALA A 115 -4.45 -22.15 2.65
N ARG A 116 -3.38 -22.64 2.00
CA ARG A 116 -2.72 -23.88 2.40
C ARG A 116 -2.05 -23.69 3.78
N PRO A 117 -1.79 -24.78 4.52
CA PRO A 117 -1.04 -24.68 5.77
C PRO A 117 0.32 -24.02 5.58
N LEU A 118 0.83 -23.39 6.65
CA LEU A 118 2.17 -22.82 6.66
C LEU A 118 3.20 -23.90 6.23
N GLY A 119 4.03 -23.56 5.25
CA GLY A 119 5.07 -24.46 4.75
C GLY A 119 4.66 -25.44 3.65
N ALA A 120 3.39 -25.46 3.24
CA ALA A 120 2.90 -26.39 2.22
C ALA A 120 3.55 -26.22 0.82
N ASP A 121 4.17 -25.07 0.57
CA ASP A 121 4.84 -24.72 -0.69
C ASP A 121 6.36 -24.47 -0.51
N SER A 122 6.90 -24.71 0.69
CA SER A 122 8.31 -24.41 1.00
C SER A 122 9.31 -25.20 0.14
N ASP A 123 9.12 -26.52 0.04
CA ASP A 123 10.05 -27.38 -0.70
C ASP A 123 9.98 -27.14 -2.22
N PRO A 124 8.79 -27.01 -2.84
CA PRO A 124 8.68 -26.59 -4.24
C PRO A 124 9.40 -25.27 -4.55
N LEU A 125 9.17 -24.23 -3.73
CA LEU A 125 9.78 -22.91 -3.95
C LEU A 125 11.31 -22.95 -3.77
N ARG A 126 11.81 -23.72 -2.80
CA ARG A 126 13.26 -23.91 -2.62
C ARG A 126 13.91 -24.59 -3.81
N ALA A 127 13.24 -25.57 -4.42
CA ALA A 127 13.72 -26.23 -5.62
C ALA A 127 13.70 -25.28 -6.83
N GLU A 128 12.62 -24.50 -6.99
CA GLU A 128 12.47 -23.51 -8.06
C GLU A 128 13.54 -22.40 -7.98
N LEU A 129 13.81 -21.91 -6.77
CA LEU A 129 14.74 -20.81 -6.52
C LEU A 129 16.16 -21.26 -6.17
N ALA A 130 16.46 -22.56 -6.30
CA ALA A 130 17.81 -23.06 -6.11
C ALA A 130 18.74 -22.46 -7.16
N VAL A 131 19.80 -21.78 -6.72
CA VAL A 131 20.87 -21.35 -7.62
C VAL A 131 21.68 -22.59 -8.02
N PRO A 132 21.88 -22.87 -9.32
CA PRO A 132 22.69 -24.00 -9.75
C PRO A 132 24.11 -23.90 -9.16
N ALA A 133 24.61 -25.00 -8.62
CA ALA A 133 26.02 -25.09 -8.28
C ALA A 133 26.83 -25.02 -9.58
N GLY A 134 27.74 -24.05 -9.66
CA GLY A 134 28.68 -23.90 -10.77
C GLY A 134 29.73 -25.00 -10.81
#